data_AF-G7CGA6-F1
#
_entry.id   AF-G7CGA6-F1
#
_cell.length_a   1.000
_cell.length_b   1.000
_cell.length_c   1.000
_cell.angle_alpha   90.00
_cell.angle_beta   90.00
_cell.angle_gamma   90.00
#
_symmetry.space_group_name_H-M   'P 1'
#
loop_
_entity.id
_entity.type
_entity.pdbx_description
1 polymer ?
#
loop_
_entity_poly.entity_id
_entity_poly.type
_entity_poly.pdbx_seq_one_letter_code
_entity_poly.pdbx_strand_id
1 'polypeptide(L)'
;MALDIPDDAPRHRFMRYVRPPVDRPIARDSGALFSLRPNTRKLRIAVDVQTLSEPTHELLRVLSRDEEVEPLLLVQNEETEPSTWMRALDCPRWYQFEFTTVADAPRFLDSSTVGVSGYEDGMRTLATSGNFFSVYAMLDEAARAAYSDDSGITLADRHRAAALASAAGAIGADVIVTAAPTAGRDDVADNDLVVSVTPSQLIPLFGHYLRMTANPVLEVSRGQIIGGGELVQTFNATSVADLYLAGIDASVPHLTAIRMMATAGGDQNLVQSMEAIALRLSRAARAVDHVLAALSNGTSTDTQRSDTAEMTAEAFDRMLLYLCAAMDRYARITKTLFDTSLDPDKQRGTLTSTDELKSVIDRFEPTDTTLLESLGAYARVIGQLRNRIHAIPLGTRHQLSRSYGSSTTVALTLDGLPELDPATTPLSQDQLDRLGVWNAQPSNPFQPRAYCADIATVATTLFRETLQYLEEFSRFIIRNKPVATVTTQKHPVLGCWAGDPRPMPGPVPNELLYREMLGWADFG
;
A
#
# COMPACT_ATOMS: atom_id res chain seq x y z
N MET A 1 11.94 25.47 -13.03
CA MET A 1 12.38 25.24 -11.63
C MET A 1 13.02 23.87 -11.64
N ALA A 2 14.25 23.71 -11.16
CA ALA A 2 14.87 22.39 -11.09
C ALA A 2 14.29 21.67 -9.87
N LEU A 3 13.74 20.47 -10.05
CA LEU A 3 13.28 19.64 -8.95
C LEU A 3 14.50 19.01 -8.25
N ASP A 4 14.44 18.93 -6.93
CA ASP A 4 15.51 18.42 -6.09
C ASP A 4 15.32 16.94 -5.79
N ILE A 5 16.36 16.13 -5.98
CA ILE A 5 16.32 14.67 -5.77
C ILE A 5 17.20 14.31 -4.58
N PRO A 6 16.68 13.62 -3.55
CA PRO A 6 17.49 13.27 -2.39
C PRO A 6 18.56 12.23 -2.73
N ASP A 7 19.75 12.37 -2.13
CA ASP A 7 20.90 11.49 -2.37
C ASP A 7 21.00 10.30 -1.38
N ASP A 8 20.26 10.37 -0.27
CA ASP A 8 20.36 9.40 0.82
C ASP A 8 19.24 8.36 0.80
N ALA A 9 17.99 8.82 0.79
CA ALA A 9 16.79 8.00 0.80
C ALA A 9 15.62 8.80 0.21
N PRO A 10 14.56 8.13 -0.27
CA PRO A 10 13.33 8.81 -0.67
C PRO A 10 12.74 9.66 0.46
N ARG A 11 12.13 10.79 0.11
CA ARG A 11 11.37 11.63 1.05
C ARG A 11 10.04 11.04 1.48
N HIS A 12 9.53 10.08 0.71
CA HIS A 12 8.31 9.34 0.98
C HIS A 12 8.50 7.89 0.58
N ARG A 13 8.15 6.93 1.45
CA ARG A 13 8.05 5.51 1.10
C ARG A 13 6.78 4.87 1.62
N PHE A 14 6.19 4.00 0.82
CA PHE A 14 5.13 3.11 1.27
C PHE A 14 5.71 1.97 2.12
N MET A 15 5.40 1.95 3.41
CA MET A 15 5.97 0.98 4.35
C MET A 15 5.09 -0.24 4.62
N ARG A 16 3.80 -0.21 4.25
CA ARG A 16 2.77 -1.13 4.78
C ARG A 16 2.65 -2.42 3.96
N TYR A 17 3.71 -3.23 3.99
CA TYR A 17 3.70 -4.61 3.49
C TYR A 17 4.70 -5.45 4.29
N VAL A 18 4.51 -6.77 4.28
CA VAL A 18 5.35 -7.70 5.04
C VAL A 18 6.76 -7.71 4.46
N ARG A 19 7.76 -7.64 5.34
CA ARG A 19 9.17 -7.68 4.93
C ARG A 19 9.63 -9.12 4.73
N PRO A 20 10.64 -9.37 3.88
CA PRO A 20 11.24 -10.68 3.76
C PRO A 20 11.71 -11.22 5.13
N PRO A 21 11.57 -12.53 5.40
CA PRO A 21 11.98 -13.09 6.68
C PRO A 21 13.48 -12.89 6.90
N VAL A 22 13.85 -12.53 8.14
CA VAL A 22 15.24 -12.35 8.55
C VAL A 22 15.98 -13.69 8.47
N ASP A 23 17.25 -13.67 8.05
CA ASP A 23 18.04 -14.87 7.75
C ASP A 23 18.57 -15.62 9.01
N ARG A 24 17.65 -15.99 9.91
CA ARG A 24 17.90 -16.65 11.22
C ARG A 24 17.19 -17.98 11.32
N PRO A 25 17.68 -18.97 12.10
CA PRO A 25 17.14 -20.33 12.12
C PRO A 25 15.61 -20.41 12.29
N ILE A 26 15.06 -19.77 13.32
CA ILE A 26 13.61 -19.79 13.62
C ILE A 26 12.78 -19.13 12.50
N ALA A 27 13.28 -18.00 11.97
CA ALA A 27 12.63 -17.28 10.88
C ALA A 27 12.77 -18.02 9.53
N ARG A 28 13.89 -18.70 9.30
CA ARG A 28 14.15 -19.55 8.12
C ARG A 28 13.21 -20.75 8.08
N ASP A 29 12.96 -21.37 9.23
CA ASP A 29 12.03 -22.51 9.34
C ASP A 29 10.58 -22.11 9.02
N SER A 30 10.23 -20.85 9.24
CA SER A 30 8.89 -20.31 8.92
C SER A 30 8.70 -20.06 7.41
N GLY A 31 9.76 -19.77 6.67
CA GLY A 31 9.69 -19.46 5.24
C GLY A 31 8.97 -18.14 4.90
N ALA A 32 8.99 -17.77 3.62
CA ALA A 32 8.31 -16.57 3.12
C ALA A 32 6.78 -16.69 3.24
N LEU A 33 6.12 -15.61 3.65
CA LEU A 33 4.66 -15.56 3.82
C LEU A 33 3.92 -15.83 2.50
N PHE A 34 4.38 -15.21 1.41
CA PHE A 34 3.83 -15.35 0.06
C PHE A 34 4.79 -16.11 -0.87
N SER A 35 5.17 -17.31 -0.44
CA SER A 35 6.08 -18.19 -1.18
C SER A 35 5.67 -18.37 -2.65
N LEU A 36 6.67 -18.44 -3.53
CA LEU A 36 6.50 -18.75 -4.95
C LEU A 36 5.98 -20.16 -5.19
N ARG A 37 6.08 -21.03 -4.18
CA ARG A 37 5.52 -22.38 -4.20
C ARG A 37 4.27 -22.43 -3.32
N PRO A 38 3.26 -23.24 -3.66
CA PRO A 38 2.04 -23.34 -2.86
C PRO A 38 2.35 -23.83 -1.45
N ASN A 39 2.41 -22.92 -0.48
CA ASN A 39 2.52 -23.20 0.94
C ASN A 39 2.28 -21.91 1.73
N THR A 40 1.02 -21.51 1.86
CA THR A 40 0.71 -20.33 2.67
C THR A 40 0.58 -20.75 4.13
N ARG A 41 1.41 -20.16 4.98
CA ARG A 41 1.31 -20.27 6.44
C ARG A 41 0.53 -19.10 7.04
N LYS A 42 0.21 -19.21 8.34
CA LYS A 42 -0.39 -18.13 9.13
C LYS A 42 0.50 -16.88 9.12
N LEU A 43 -0.16 -15.72 9.16
CA LEU A 43 0.47 -14.44 9.39
C LEU A 43 0.85 -14.32 10.88
N ARG A 44 2.14 -14.10 11.17
CA ARG A 44 2.66 -14.03 12.54
C ARG A 44 2.75 -12.58 12.97
N ILE A 45 1.86 -12.15 13.86
CA ILE A 45 1.74 -10.73 14.27
C ILE A 45 2.29 -10.57 15.68
N ALA A 46 3.37 -9.82 15.80
CA ALA A 46 3.92 -9.42 17.09
C ALA A 46 3.15 -8.23 17.68
N VAL A 47 2.63 -8.38 18.89
CA VAL A 47 1.90 -7.32 19.61
C VAL A 47 2.83 -6.69 20.64
N ASP A 48 3.13 -5.40 20.48
CA ASP A 48 3.88 -4.61 21.47
C ASP A 48 2.96 -4.25 22.65
N VAL A 49 2.85 -5.17 23.61
CA VAL A 49 1.92 -5.06 24.74
C VAL A 49 2.21 -3.84 25.62
N GLN A 50 3.46 -3.39 25.67
CA GLN A 50 3.81 -2.20 26.45
C GLN A 50 3.09 -0.95 25.93
N THR A 51 2.94 -0.81 24.61
CA THR A 51 2.22 0.32 24.01
C THR A 51 0.73 0.04 23.80
N LEU A 52 0.36 -1.24 23.76
CA LEU A 52 -1.01 -1.72 23.59
C LEU A 52 -1.39 -2.56 24.81
N SER A 53 -1.57 -1.90 25.96
CA SER A 53 -1.76 -2.59 27.25
C SER A 53 -3.02 -3.46 27.32
N GLU A 54 -4.05 -3.12 26.52
CA GLU A 54 -5.32 -3.85 26.48
C GLU A 54 -5.74 -4.20 25.05
N PRO A 55 -6.39 -5.35 24.84
CA PRO A 55 -6.95 -5.71 23.56
C PRO A 55 -8.13 -4.80 23.20
N THR A 56 -8.10 -4.23 22.00
CA THR A 56 -9.21 -3.45 21.44
C THR A 56 -10.06 -4.30 20.50
N HIS A 57 -11.32 -3.91 20.29
CA HIS A 57 -12.20 -4.58 19.32
C HIS A 57 -11.59 -4.59 17.90
N GLU A 58 -10.92 -3.50 17.52
CA GLU A 58 -10.21 -3.37 16.26
C GLU A 58 -9.11 -4.44 16.10
N LEU A 59 -8.29 -4.64 17.13
CA LEU A 59 -7.22 -5.63 17.10
C LEU A 59 -7.77 -7.06 17.14
N LEU A 60 -8.79 -7.32 17.96
CA LEU A 60 -9.40 -8.65 18.07
C LEU A 60 -10.09 -9.09 16.77
N ARG A 61 -10.60 -8.15 15.95
CA ARG A 61 -11.15 -8.44 14.62
C ARG A 61 -10.13 -9.15 13.70
N VAL A 62 -8.83 -8.94 13.93
CA VAL A 62 -7.74 -9.60 13.21
C VAL A 62 -7.12 -10.72 14.06
N LEU A 63 -6.70 -10.43 15.29
CA LEU A 63 -5.88 -11.34 16.10
C LEU A 63 -6.63 -12.58 16.58
N SER A 64 -7.96 -12.54 16.69
CA SER A 64 -8.78 -13.69 17.11
C SER A 64 -9.06 -14.67 15.96
N ARG A 65 -8.45 -14.48 14.79
CA ARG A 65 -8.60 -15.33 13.61
C ARG A 65 -7.52 -16.41 13.59
N ASP A 66 -7.70 -17.40 14.44
CA ASP A 66 -6.73 -18.46 14.73
C ASP A 66 -6.32 -19.30 13.50
N GLU A 67 -7.19 -19.46 12.50
CA GLU A 67 -6.82 -20.15 11.24
C GLU A 67 -5.84 -19.34 10.39
N GLU A 68 -5.92 -18.01 10.44
CA GLU A 68 -5.15 -17.11 9.59
C GLU A 68 -3.96 -16.44 10.29
N VAL A 69 -4.03 -16.28 11.61
CA VAL A 69 -3.13 -15.45 12.41
C VAL A 69 -2.51 -16.26 13.55
N GLU A 70 -1.21 -16.07 13.76
CA GLU A 70 -0.49 -16.48 14.97
C GLU A 70 -0.08 -15.21 15.73
N PRO A 71 -0.75 -14.86 16.85
CA PRO A 71 -0.36 -13.72 17.66
C PRO A 71 0.89 -14.04 18.50
N LEU A 72 1.86 -13.14 18.50
CA LEU A 72 3.09 -13.21 19.29
C LEU A 72 3.10 -12.04 20.29
N LEU A 73 2.74 -12.30 21.55
CA LEU A 73 2.68 -11.25 22.56
C LEU A 73 4.09 -10.88 23.03
N LEU A 74 4.53 -9.64 22.82
CA LEU A 74 5.84 -9.12 23.25
C LEU A 74 5.69 -8.18 24.46
N VAL A 75 6.44 -8.46 25.51
CA VAL A 75 6.61 -7.57 26.67
C VAL A 75 8.07 -7.15 26.80
N GLN A 76 8.32 -5.95 27.35
CA GLN A 76 9.65 -5.40 27.47
C GLN A 76 10.17 -5.53 28.91
N ASN A 77 11.41 -6.01 29.07
CA ASN A 77 12.10 -6.15 30.36
C ASN A 77 11.27 -6.94 31.38
N GLU A 78 11.34 -6.60 32.68
CA GLU A 78 10.69 -7.32 33.79
C GLU A 78 9.17 -7.13 33.88
N GLU A 79 8.51 -6.74 32.78
CA GLU A 79 7.05 -6.71 32.73
C GLU A 79 6.47 -8.12 32.95
N THR A 80 5.37 -8.18 33.70
CA THR A 80 4.69 -9.43 34.04
C THR A 80 4.02 -10.05 32.83
N GLU A 81 3.73 -11.35 32.92
CA GLU A 81 2.91 -12.09 31.96
C GLU A 81 1.66 -11.28 31.50
N PRO A 82 1.43 -11.13 30.17
CA PRO A 82 0.35 -10.30 29.63
C PRO A 82 -1.01 -11.01 29.70
N SER A 83 -1.46 -11.33 30.92
CA SER A 83 -2.62 -12.19 31.19
C SER A 83 -3.94 -11.72 30.56
N THR A 84 -4.16 -10.41 30.42
CA THR A 84 -5.34 -9.85 29.75
C THR A 84 -5.37 -10.23 28.27
N TRP A 85 -4.24 -10.09 27.59
CA TRP A 85 -4.08 -10.46 26.18
C TRP A 85 -4.17 -11.97 25.98
N MET A 86 -3.51 -12.75 26.83
CA MET A 86 -3.54 -14.21 26.78
C MET A 86 -4.96 -14.75 26.92
N ARG A 87 -5.75 -14.19 27.85
CA ARG A 87 -7.17 -14.56 28.02
C ARG A 87 -8.02 -14.17 26.82
N ALA A 88 -7.78 -13.00 26.22
CA ALA A 88 -8.58 -12.50 25.11
C ALA A 88 -8.34 -13.28 23.80
N LEU A 89 -7.14 -13.83 23.61
CA LEU A 89 -6.74 -14.57 22.41
C LEU A 89 -6.69 -16.09 22.62
N ASP A 90 -6.96 -16.57 23.83
CA ASP A 90 -6.72 -17.96 24.24
C ASP A 90 -5.30 -18.43 23.85
N CYS A 91 -4.31 -17.54 24.06
CA CYS A 91 -2.93 -17.75 23.66
C CYS A 91 -2.06 -18.04 24.88
N PRO A 92 -1.48 -19.25 25.02
CA PRO A 92 -0.64 -19.61 26.17
C PRO A 92 0.80 -19.10 26.04
N ARG A 93 1.19 -18.57 24.86
CA ARG A 93 2.57 -18.18 24.55
C ARG A 93 2.78 -16.67 24.58
N TRP A 94 3.88 -16.25 25.19
CA TRP A 94 4.34 -14.87 25.14
C TRP A 94 5.87 -14.80 25.17
N TYR A 95 6.41 -13.64 24.82
CA TYR A 95 7.83 -13.41 24.63
C TYR A 95 8.26 -12.15 25.37
N GLN A 96 9.40 -12.22 26.03
CA GLN A 96 10.05 -11.13 26.73
C GLN A 96 11.27 -10.71 25.93
N PHE A 97 11.42 -9.41 25.66
CA PHE A 97 12.67 -8.87 25.12
C PHE A 97 13.34 -7.89 26.10
N GLU A 98 14.66 -7.99 26.22
CA GLU A 98 15.45 -7.22 27.18
C GLU A 98 16.16 -6.05 26.49
N PHE A 99 15.68 -4.83 26.73
CA PHE A 99 16.28 -3.60 26.23
C PHE A 99 15.87 -2.40 27.09
N THR A 100 16.83 -1.54 27.46
CA THR A 100 16.55 -0.27 28.16
C THR A 100 17.17 0.90 27.41
N THR A 101 18.49 0.88 27.23
CA THR A 101 19.21 1.87 26.43
C THR A 101 20.29 1.19 25.59
N VAL A 102 20.78 1.90 24.57
CA VAL A 102 21.94 1.44 23.78
C VAL A 102 23.22 1.35 24.63
N ALA A 103 23.35 2.17 25.67
CA ALA A 103 24.52 2.18 26.54
C ALA A 103 24.57 0.92 27.44
N ASP A 104 23.40 0.47 27.89
CA ASP A 104 23.28 -0.70 28.79
C ASP A 104 23.12 -2.02 28.04
N ALA A 105 22.76 -1.97 26.74
CA ALA A 105 22.60 -3.15 25.92
C ALA A 105 23.95 -3.88 25.71
N PRO A 106 24.00 -5.22 25.86
CA PRO A 106 25.17 -6.00 25.49
C PRO A 106 25.58 -5.73 24.03
N ARG A 107 26.87 -5.84 23.73
CA ARG A 107 27.39 -5.65 22.38
C ARG A 107 27.91 -6.94 21.77
N PHE A 108 27.68 -7.08 20.47
CA PHE A 108 28.32 -8.05 19.62
C PHE A 108 28.95 -7.33 18.43
N LEU A 109 30.28 -7.21 18.43
CA LEU A 109 31.01 -6.32 17.52
C LEU A 109 30.45 -4.89 17.59
N ASP A 110 30.08 -4.31 16.45
CA ASP A 110 29.51 -2.97 16.34
C ASP A 110 27.97 -2.93 16.55
N SER A 111 27.34 -4.08 16.81
CA SER A 111 25.90 -4.19 17.04
C SER A 111 25.54 -4.26 18.53
N SER A 112 24.36 -3.75 18.87
CA SER A 112 23.69 -3.98 20.15
C SER A 112 22.86 -5.25 20.08
N THR A 113 22.91 -6.05 21.14
CA THR A 113 22.19 -7.32 21.26
C THR A 113 20.95 -7.16 22.15
N VAL A 114 19.86 -7.79 21.74
CA VAL A 114 18.57 -7.83 22.47
C VAL A 114 18.28 -9.28 22.83
N GLY A 115 18.30 -9.61 24.12
CA GLY A 115 17.90 -10.92 24.60
C GLY A 115 16.41 -11.15 24.40
N VAL A 116 16.01 -12.36 23.99
CA VAL A 116 14.59 -12.74 23.86
C VAL A 116 14.35 -14.09 24.54
N SER A 117 13.38 -14.14 25.44
CA SER A 117 12.92 -15.34 26.12
C SER A 117 11.47 -15.62 25.77
N GLY A 118 11.13 -16.86 25.42
CA GLY A 118 9.74 -17.27 25.17
C GLY A 118 9.23 -18.16 26.29
N TYR A 119 7.95 -17.99 26.62
CA TYR A 119 7.27 -18.67 27.70
C TYR A 119 5.99 -19.32 27.17
N GLU A 120 5.68 -20.51 27.67
CA GLU A 120 4.44 -21.25 27.43
C GLU A 120 4.01 -21.88 28.75
N ASP A 121 2.78 -21.60 29.20
CA ASP A 121 2.22 -22.08 30.47
C ASP A 121 3.16 -21.82 31.68
N GLY A 122 3.80 -20.65 31.70
CA GLY A 122 4.75 -20.24 32.74
C GLY A 122 6.13 -20.91 32.66
N MET A 123 6.36 -21.83 31.73
CA MET A 123 7.68 -22.44 31.50
C MET A 123 8.43 -21.73 30.39
N ARG A 124 9.73 -21.49 30.58
CA ARG A 124 10.59 -20.95 29.52
C ARG A 124 10.84 -22.01 28.45
N THR A 125 10.37 -21.78 27.24
CA THR A 125 10.50 -22.69 26.09
C THR A 125 11.48 -22.22 25.03
N LEU A 126 11.85 -20.93 25.05
CA LEU A 126 12.76 -20.33 24.07
C LEU A 126 13.79 -19.41 24.75
N ALA A 127 15.01 -19.44 24.21
CA ALA A 127 16.05 -18.45 24.47
C ALA A 127 16.76 -18.13 23.15
N THR A 128 16.66 -16.89 22.69
CA THR A 128 17.30 -16.39 21.47
C THR A 128 17.73 -14.93 21.67
N SER A 129 18.34 -14.31 20.67
CA SER A 129 18.72 -12.90 20.76
C SER A 129 18.73 -12.22 19.39
N GLY A 130 18.21 -11.00 19.31
CA GLY A 130 18.26 -10.05 18.19
C GLY A 130 19.54 -9.21 18.19
N ASN A 131 19.95 -8.66 17.03
CA ASN A 131 21.05 -7.68 16.95
C ASN A 131 20.61 -6.52 16.06
N PHE A 132 20.90 -5.28 16.47
CA PHE A 132 20.73 -4.08 15.65
C PHE A 132 21.93 -3.16 15.71
N PHE A 133 22.07 -2.30 14.71
CA PHE A 133 23.11 -1.27 14.68
C PHE A 133 22.50 0.07 15.12
N SER A 134 22.78 0.49 16.35
CA SER A 134 22.25 1.75 16.91
C SER A 134 22.64 2.99 16.10
N VAL A 135 23.78 2.95 15.37
CA VAL A 135 24.19 4.03 14.48
C VAL A 135 23.18 4.32 13.38
N TYR A 136 22.38 3.34 12.92
CA TYR A 136 21.35 3.56 11.91
C TYR A 136 20.26 4.51 12.40
N ALA A 137 19.86 4.41 13.67
CA ALA A 137 18.91 5.35 14.27
C ALA A 137 19.44 6.79 14.32
N MET A 138 20.75 6.96 14.57
CA MET A 138 21.41 8.27 14.55
C MET A 138 21.50 8.85 13.13
N LEU A 139 21.79 8.00 12.14
CA LEU A 139 21.85 8.41 10.75
C LEU A 139 20.47 8.78 10.20
N ASP A 140 19.42 8.08 10.60
CA ASP A 140 18.04 8.43 10.26
C ASP A 140 17.61 9.78 10.86
N GLU A 141 17.94 10.02 12.13
CA GLU A 141 17.69 11.30 12.79
C GLU A 141 18.40 12.45 12.06
N ALA A 142 19.69 12.27 11.73
CA ALA A 142 20.47 13.25 11.00
C ALA A 142 19.94 13.49 9.58
N ALA A 143 19.58 12.43 8.85
CA ALA A 143 19.01 12.52 7.52
C ALA A 143 17.66 13.25 7.52
N ARG A 144 16.81 13.02 8.53
CA ARG A 144 15.51 13.69 8.62
C ARG A 144 15.61 15.16 9.00
N ALA A 145 16.56 15.52 9.87
CA ALA A 145 16.83 16.90 10.26
C ALA A 145 17.19 17.81 9.07
N ALA A 146 17.66 17.24 7.96
CA ALA A 146 17.93 18.00 6.73
C ALA A 146 16.66 18.49 6.01
N TYR A 147 15.49 17.93 6.32
CA TYR A 147 14.24 18.18 5.59
C TYR A 147 13.07 18.66 6.46
N SER A 148 13.16 18.56 7.80
CA SER A 148 12.13 19.00 8.75
C SER A 148 12.75 19.40 10.09
N ASP A 149 12.30 20.51 10.66
CA ASP A 149 12.75 21.01 11.97
C ASP A 149 12.17 20.23 13.16
N ASP A 150 11.09 19.48 12.96
CA ASP A 150 10.50 18.59 13.96
C ASP A 150 10.10 17.27 13.31
N SER A 151 10.65 16.16 13.82
CA SER A 151 10.30 14.82 13.34
C SER A 151 9.18 14.18 14.18
N GLY A 152 8.85 14.76 15.35
CA GLY A 152 7.88 14.24 16.30
C GLY A 152 8.31 12.95 17.03
N ILE A 153 9.56 12.50 16.86
CA ILE A 153 10.13 11.31 17.51
C ILE A 153 11.56 11.59 18.00
N THR A 154 11.94 10.92 19.08
CA THR A 154 13.27 11.03 19.69
C THR A 154 14.21 9.93 19.20
N LEU A 155 15.52 10.12 19.36
CA LEU A 155 16.50 9.05 19.17
C LEU A 155 16.22 7.82 20.06
N ALA A 156 15.69 8.01 21.26
CA ALA A 156 15.32 6.92 22.15
C ALA A 156 14.17 6.08 21.57
N ASP A 157 13.18 6.72 20.95
CA ASP A 157 12.08 6.03 20.26
C ASP A 157 12.62 5.17 19.10
N ARG A 158 13.56 5.72 18.32
CA ARG A 158 14.23 4.99 17.22
C ARG A 158 15.01 3.79 17.74
N HIS A 159 15.78 3.95 18.83
CA HIS A 159 16.51 2.84 19.45
C HIS A 159 15.59 1.74 19.98
N ARG A 160 14.45 2.10 20.59
CA ARG A 160 13.45 1.12 21.03
C ARG A 160 12.84 0.39 19.84
N ALA A 161 12.51 1.10 18.76
CA ALA A 161 12.01 0.49 17.53
C ALA A 161 13.00 -0.52 16.94
N ALA A 162 14.30 -0.19 16.93
CA ALA A 162 15.37 -1.09 16.49
C ALA A 162 15.48 -2.35 17.35
N ALA A 163 15.39 -2.19 18.67
CA ALA A 163 15.42 -3.31 19.59
C ALA A 163 14.20 -4.22 19.40
N LEU A 164 13.01 -3.64 19.28
CA LEU A 164 11.74 -4.34 19.06
C LEU A 164 11.72 -5.10 17.73
N ALA A 165 12.10 -4.45 16.62
CA ALA A 165 12.21 -5.07 15.30
C ALA A 165 13.19 -6.25 15.31
N SER A 166 14.32 -6.11 16.01
CA SER A 166 15.31 -7.17 16.15
C SER A 166 14.80 -8.35 16.96
N ALA A 167 14.07 -8.09 18.06
CA ALA A 167 13.45 -9.12 18.88
C ALA A 167 12.36 -9.87 18.10
N ALA A 168 11.46 -9.13 17.44
CA ALA A 168 10.39 -9.68 16.62
C ALA A 168 10.93 -10.52 15.45
N GLY A 169 11.95 -10.02 14.75
CA GLY A 169 12.63 -10.76 13.70
C GLY A 169 13.33 -12.03 14.22
N ALA A 170 13.86 -12.02 15.44
CA ALA A 170 14.50 -13.18 16.05
C ALA A 170 13.52 -14.34 16.35
N ILE A 171 12.25 -14.02 16.60
CA ILE A 171 11.18 -15.01 16.82
C ILE A 171 10.37 -15.29 15.54
N GLY A 172 10.72 -14.64 14.43
CA GLY A 172 10.10 -14.85 13.11
C GLY A 172 8.72 -14.21 12.95
N ALA A 173 8.49 -13.05 13.57
CA ALA A 173 7.30 -12.24 13.30
C ALA A 173 7.35 -11.64 11.88
N ASP A 174 6.18 -11.52 11.25
CA ASP A 174 6.03 -10.86 9.93
C ASP A 174 5.78 -9.36 10.05
N VAL A 175 5.06 -8.98 11.12
CA VAL A 175 4.56 -7.63 11.39
C VAL A 175 4.59 -7.37 12.88
N ILE A 176 4.89 -6.13 13.26
CA ILE A 176 4.69 -5.62 14.62
C ILE A 176 3.47 -4.69 14.62
N VAL A 177 2.56 -4.88 15.56
CA VAL A 177 1.51 -3.90 15.86
C VAL A 177 1.84 -3.17 17.16
N THR A 178 1.90 -1.84 17.11
CA THR A 178 2.34 -0.98 18.20
C THR A 178 1.66 0.40 18.13
N ALA A 179 1.50 1.06 19.27
CA ALA A 179 1.10 2.47 19.36
C ALA A 179 2.30 3.42 19.49
N ALA A 180 3.53 2.91 19.36
CA ALA A 180 4.74 3.72 19.36
C ALA A 180 4.73 4.74 18.21
N PRO A 181 5.29 5.95 18.39
CA PRO A 181 5.26 7.00 17.37
C PRO A 181 6.15 6.68 16.15
N THR A 182 6.93 5.58 16.20
CA THR A 182 7.75 5.07 15.09
C THR A 182 6.99 4.14 14.13
N ALA A 183 5.74 3.76 14.45
CA ALA A 183 4.93 2.88 13.62
C ALA A 183 4.65 3.46 12.24
N GLY A 184 4.83 2.65 11.20
CA GLY A 184 4.50 2.99 9.81
C GLY A 184 5.39 4.06 9.18
N ARG A 185 6.43 4.52 9.88
CA ARG A 185 7.29 5.61 9.40
C ARG A 185 8.36 5.12 8.44
N ASP A 186 8.52 5.87 7.34
CA ASP A 186 9.54 5.65 6.32
C ASP A 186 10.91 6.22 6.70
N ASP A 187 10.96 7.16 7.64
CA ASP A 187 12.21 7.70 8.18
C ASP A 187 12.80 6.86 9.32
N VAL A 188 12.27 5.66 9.60
CA VAL A 188 12.78 4.70 10.60
C VAL A 188 13.22 3.42 9.91
N ALA A 189 14.53 3.16 9.85
CA ALA A 189 15.11 2.02 9.11
C ALA A 189 14.65 0.65 9.60
N ASP A 190 14.30 0.51 10.87
CA ASP A 190 13.89 -0.77 11.46
C ASP A 190 12.56 -1.29 10.88
N ASN A 191 11.74 -0.39 10.33
CA ASN A 191 10.54 -0.76 9.57
C ASN A 191 10.85 -1.43 8.22
N ASP A 192 12.12 -1.42 7.77
CA ASP A 192 12.60 -2.22 6.64
C ASP A 192 12.95 -3.66 7.05
N LEU A 193 13.16 -3.94 8.35
CA LEU A 193 13.45 -5.30 8.87
C LEU A 193 12.18 -6.07 9.18
N VAL A 194 11.35 -5.52 10.05
CA VAL A 194 10.00 -6.01 10.36
C VAL A 194 9.12 -4.77 10.41
N VAL A 195 8.10 -4.72 9.55
CA VAL A 195 7.23 -3.55 9.47
C VAL A 195 6.49 -3.38 10.80
N SER A 196 6.60 -2.20 11.40
CA SER A 196 5.73 -1.81 12.51
C SER A 196 4.55 -1.01 11.99
N VAL A 197 3.33 -1.32 12.44
CA VAL A 197 2.10 -0.66 12.02
C VAL A 197 1.24 -0.30 13.23
N THR A 198 0.40 0.71 13.09
CA THR A 198 -0.66 1.01 14.07
C THR A 198 -1.79 -0.03 13.99
N PRO A 199 -2.67 -0.14 15.01
CA PRO A 199 -3.87 -0.98 14.94
C PRO A 199 -4.71 -0.76 13.67
N SER A 200 -4.93 0.50 13.28
CA SER A 200 -5.69 0.84 12.06
C SER A 200 -4.97 0.44 10.77
N GLN A 201 -3.64 0.52 10.75
CA GLN A 201 -2.83 0.10 9.61
C GLN A 201 -2.71 -1.43 9.51
N LEU A 202 -2.97 -2.18 10.59
CA LEU A 202 -2.98 -3.64 10.56
C LEU A 202 -4.14 -4.19 9.72
N ILE A 203 -5.31 -3.54 9.73
CA ILE A 203 -6.51 -3.97 9.00
C ILE A 203 -6.24 -4.12 7.49
N PRO A 204 -5.73 -3.09 6.77
CA PRO A 204 -5.46 -3.23 5.34
C PRO A 204 -4.31 -4.18 5.03
N LEU A 205 -3.31 -4.30 5.91
CA LEU A 205 -2.24 -5.29 5.78
C LEU A 205 -2.81 -6.71 5.88
N PHE A 206 -3.68 -6.96 6.86
CA PHE A 206 -4.37 -8.24 6.99
C PHE A 206 -5.30 -8.51 5.80
N GLY A 207 -6.01 -7.50 5.31
CA GLY A 207 -6.80 -7.63 4.08
C GLY A 207 -5.95 -7.97 2.86
N HIS A 208 -4.73 -7.44 2.74
CA HIS A 208 -3.76 -7.87 1.72
C HIS A 208 -3.42 -9.36 1.86
N TYR A 209 -3.14 -9.82 3.08
CA TYR A 209 -2.94 -11.25 3.36
C TYR A 209 -4.15 -12.10 2.93
N LEU A 210 -5.38 -11.71 3.28
CA LEU A 210 -6.58 -12.45 2.86
C LEU A 210 -6.70 -12.54 1.33
N ARG A 211 -6.45 -11.44 0.60
CA ARG A 211 -6.53 -11.42 -0.87
C ARG A 211 -5.47 -12.30 -1.52
N MET A 212 -4.25 -12.30 -0.99
CA MET A 212 -3.17 -13.14 -1.51
C MET A 212 -3.32 -14.62 -1.16
N THR A 213 -4.09 -14.93 -0.12
CA THR A 213 -4.41 -16.31 0.29
C THR A 213 -5.74 -16.82 -0.26
N ALA A 214 -6.36 -16.06 -1.16
CA ALA A 214 -7.65 -16.36 -1.76
C ALA A 214 -8.80 -16.52 -0.74
N ASN A 215 -8.70 -15.85 0.42
CA ASN A 215 -9.71 -15.89 1.48
C ASN A 215 -10.72 -14.74 1.31
N PRO A 216 -12.02 -15.03 1.06
CA PRO A 216 -13.03 -13.99 0.85
C PRO A 216 -13.70 -13.51 2.15
N VAL A 217 -13.31 -14.04 3.32
CA VAL A 217 -13.96 -13.75 4.61
C VAL A 217 -13.37 -12.49 5.24
N LEU A 218 -14.10 -11.38 5.20
CA LEU A 218 -13.63 -10.06 5.62
C LEU A 218 -13.78 -9.79 7.10
N GLU A 219 -14.86 -10.29 7.71
CA GLU A 219 -15.14 -10.10 9.12
C GLU A 219 -15.78 -11.34 9.71
N VAL A 220 -15.38 -11.66 10.94
CA VAL A 220 -15.98 -12.70 11.77
C VAL A 220 -16.29 -12.06 13.11
N SER A 221 -17.57 -11.98 13.46
CA SER A 221 -18.01 -11.53 14.79
C SER A 221 -18.50 -12.72 15.59
N ARG A 222 -18.02 -12.83 16.83
CA ARG A 222 -18.36 -13.89 17.77
C ARG A 222 -19.14 -13.28 18.93
N GLY A 223 -20.25 -13.89 19.30
CA GLY A 223 -21.10 -13.47 20.42
C GLY A 223 -21.62 -14.66 21.21
N GLN A 224 -22.12 -14.43 22.42
CA GLN A 224 -22.76 -15.48 23.21
C GLN A 224 -24.28 -15.43 23.06
N ILE A 225 -24.90 -16.60 22.93
CA ILE A 225 -26.35 -16.74 22.86
C ILE A 225 -26.91 -16.93 24.28
N ILE A 226 -28.02 -16.26 24.58
CA ILE A 226 -28.76 -16.46 25.83
C ILE A 226 -29.25 -17.93 25.89
N GLY A 227 -28.75 -18.70 26.87
CA GLY A 227 -29.04 -20.13 27.02
C GLY A 227 -27.84 -21.06 26.80
N GLY A 228 -26.67 -20.51 26.47
CA GLY A 228 -25.45 -21.26 26.20
C GLY A 228 -25.28 -21.55 24.70
N GLY A 229 -24.11 -21.22 24.16
CA GLY A 229 -23.79 -21.34 22.74
C GLY A 229 -23.08 -20.11 22.20
N GLU A 230 -22.31 -20.29 21.11
CA GLU A 230 -21.59 -19.23 20.42
C GLU A 230 -22.32 -18.90 19.10
N LEU A 231 -22.63 -17.62 18.90
CA LEU A 231 -23.08 -17.07 17.63
C LEU A 231 -21.87 -16.58 16.87
N VAL A 232 -21.62 -17.15 15.69
CA VAL A 232 -20.61 -16.66 14.76
C VAL A 232 -21.33 -16.05 13.55
N GLN A 233 -21.13 -14.76 13.31
CA GLN A 233 -21.57 -14.10 12.09
C GLN A 233 -20.36 -13.79 11.22
N THR A 234 -20.46 -14.16 9.94
CA THR A 234 -19.38 -13.98 8.98
C THR A 234 -19.84 -13.05 7.87
N PHE A 235 -19.08 -12.00 7.60
CA PHE A 235 -19.24 -11.19 6.41
C PHE A 235 -18.18 -11.58 5.38
N ASN A 236 -18.61 -12.07 4.22
CA ASN A 236 -17.73 -12.54 3.17
C ASN A 236 -18.14 -11.98 1.81
N ALA A 237 -17.15 -11.73 0.96
CA ALA A 237 -17.38 -11.57 -0.46
C ALA A 237 -17.74 -12.93 -1.09
N THR A 238 -18.42 -12.91 -2.25
CA THR A 238 -18.71 -14.14 -3.00
C THR A 238 -17.43 -14.80 -3.53
N SER A 239 -16.45 -13.98 -3.92
CA SER A 239 -15.12 -14.41 -4.32
C SER A 239 -14.10 -13.29 -4.07
N VAL A 240 -12.81 -13.60 -4.17
CA VAL A 240 -11.76 -12.56 -4.14
C VAL A 240 -11.86 -11.62 -5.33
N ALA A 241 -12.37 -12.07 -6.49
CA ALA A 241 -12.61 -11.17 -7.62
C ALA A 241 -13.71 -10.14 -7.30
N ASP A 242 -14.78 -10.59 -6.63
CA ASP A 242 -15.87 -9.71 -6.20
C ASP A 242 -15.42 -8.75 -5.11
N LEU A 243 -14.49 -9.18 -4.23
CA LEU A 243 -13.87 -8.31 -3.24
C LEU A 243 -13.17 -7.11 -3.90
N TYR A 244 -12.34 -7.34 -4.94
CA TYR A 244 -11.70 -6.23 -5.64
C TYR A 244 -12.73 -5.33 -6.35
N LEU A 245 -13.76 -5.90 -6.99
CA LEU A 245 -14.80 -5.12 -7.67
C LEU A 245 -15.59 -4.25 -6.69
N ALA A 246 -16.03 -4.82 -5.57
CA ALA A 246 -16.74 -4.08 -4.53
C ALA A 246 -15.85 -2.98 -3.92
N GLY A 247 -14.56 -3.25 -3.79
CA GLY A 247 -13.55 -2.25 -3.44
C GLY A 247 -13.47 -1.07 -4.38
N ILE A 248 -13.45 -1.36 -5.69
CA ILE A 248 -13.45 -0.32 -6.73
C ILE A 248 -14.74 0.48 -6.66
N ASP A 249 -15.89 -0.18 -6.61
CA ASP A 249 -17.18 0.50 -6.50
C ASP A 249 -17.25 1.40 -5.25
N ALA A 250 -16.70 0.93 -4.13
CA ALA A 250 -16.60 1.75 -2.92
C ALA A 250 -15.61 2.91 -3.09
N SER A 251 -14.53 2.79 -3.87
CA SER A 251 -13.48 3.82 -3.97
C SER A 251 -13.74 4.91 -5.01
N VAL A 252 -14.58 4.63 -6.01
CA VAL A 252 -14.95 5.58 -7.08
C VAL A 252 -16.47 5.75 -7.19
N PRO A 253 -17.16 6.25 -6.15
CA PRO A 253 -18.61 6.26 -6.09
C PRO A 253 -19.28 7.09 -7.20
N HIS A 254 -18.66 8.15 -7.74
CA HIS A 254 -19.22 8.89 -8.87
C HIS A 254 -19.16 8.07 -10.17
N LEU A 255 -18.12 7.26 -10.35
CA LEU A 255 -18.01 6.31 -11.46
C LEU A 255 -19.13 5.26 -11.36
N THR A 256 -19.35 4.71 -10.16
CA THR A 256 -20.42 3.74 -9.89
C THR A 256 -21.81 4.38 -10.06
N ALA A 257 -21.99 5.63 -9.69
CA ALA A 257 -23.24 6.36 -9.91
C ALA A 257 -23.58 6.50 -11.39
N ILE A 258 -22.60 6.76 -12.27
CA ILE A 258 -22.80 6.78 -13.73
C ILE A 258 -23.32 5.43 -14.22
N ARG A 259 -22.75 4.32 -13.74
CA ARG A 259 -23.23 2.97 -14.06
C ARG A 259 -24.68 2.77 -13.62
N MET A 260 -25.02 3.15 -12.38
CA MET A 260 -26.38 3.00 -11.85
C MET A 260 -27.41 3.84 -12.61
N MET A 261 -27.05 5.07 -12.99
CA MET A 261 -27.91 5.93 -13.82
C MET A 261 -28.13 5.34 -15.21
N ALA A 262 -27.08 4.79 -15.82
CA ALA A 262 -27.18 4.09 -17.10
C ALA A 262 -28.11 2.87 -17.02
N THR A 263 -28.00 2.07 -15.95
CA THR A 263 -28.89 0.93 -15.69
C THR A 263 -30.35 1.38 -15.55
N ALA A 264 -30.61 2.42 -14.76
CA ALA A 264 -31.96 2.96 -14.60
C ALA A 264 -32.53 3.54 -15.90
N GLY A 265 -31.67 4.09 -16.76
CA GLY A 265 -32.02 4.58 -18.09
C GLY A 265 -32.11 3.50 -19.17
N GLY A 266 -31.75 2.25 -18.88
CA GLY A 266 -31.75 1.14 -19.85
C GLY A 266 -30.63 1.19 -20.89
N ASP A 267 -29.58 2.00 -20.70
CA ASP A 267 -28.44 2.07 -21.62
C ASP A 267 -27.43 0.95 -21.34
N GLN A 268 -27.65 -0.20 -21.98
CA GLN A 268 -26.78 -1.37 -21.85
C GLN A 268 -25.36 -1.14 -22.33
N ASN A 269 -25.14 -0.27 -23.32
CA ASN A 269 -23.81 -0.01 -23.86
C ASN A 269 -22.95 0.76 -22.85
N LEU A 270 -23.55 1.76 -22.19
CA LEU A 270 -22.88 2.51 -21.12
C LEU A 270 -22.66 1.61 -19.89
N VAL A 271 -23.64 0.78 -19.49
CA VAL A 271 -23.47 -0.18 -18.38
C VAL A 271 -22.27 -1.10 -18.60
N GLN A 272 -22.22 -1.81 -19.73
CA GLN A 272 -21.11 -2.72 -20.06
C GLN A 272 -19.76 -2.00 -20.10
N SER A 273 -19.77 -0.76 -20.57
CA SER A 273 -18.57 0.06 -20.67
C SER A 273 -18.03 0.48 -19.30
N MET A 274 -18.91 0.85 -18.37
CA MET A 274 -18.54 1.17 -16.98
C MET A 274 -18.11 -0.07 -16.21
N GLU A 275 -18.78 -1.21 -16.40
CA GLU A 275 -18.36 -2.52 -15.85
C GLU A 275 -16.96 -2.91 -16.34
N ALA A 276 -16.67 -2.70 -17.63
CA ALA A 276 -15.35 -2.96 -18.19
C ALA A 276 -14.27 -2.01 -17.66
N ILE A 277 -14.61 -0.80 -17.23
CA ILE A 277 -13.66 0.09 -16.53
C ILE A 277 -13.40 -0.46 -15.12
N ALA A 278 -14.45 -0.72 -14.34
CA ALA A 278 -14.33 -1.24 -12.98
C ALA A 278 -13.54 -2.56 -12.94
N LEU A 279 -13.78 -3.47 -13.88
CA LEU A 279 -13.04 -4.73 -14.01
C LEU A 279 -11.55 -4.54 -14.33
N ARG A 280 -11.18 -3.49 -15.07
CA ARG A 280 -9.77 -3.19 -15.32
C ARG A 280 -9.12 -2.62 -14.08
N LEU A 281 -9.79 -1.71 -13.38
CA LEU A 281 -9.27 -1.17 -12.12
C LEU A 281 -9.11 -2.27 -11.05
N SER A 282 -10.05 -3.23 -10.97
CA SER A 282 -9.95 -4.36 -10.03
C SER A 282 -8.76 -5.27 -10.36
N ARG A 283 -8.47 -5.48 -11.66
CA ARG A 283 -7.26 -6.20 -12.11
C ARG A 283 -5.97 -5.42 -11.84
N ALA A 284 -5.99 -4.09 -11.94
CA ALA A 284 -4.87 -3.24 -11.55
C ALA A 284 -4.60 -3.34 -10.05
N ALA A 285 -5.64 -3.29 -9.21
CA ALA A 285 -5.53 -3.46 -7.77
C ALA A 285 -4.92 -4.82 -7.40
N ARG A 286 -5.36 -5.90 -8.05
CA ARG A 286 -4.76 -7.23 -7.87
C ARG A 286 -3.29 -7.27 -8.28
N ALA A 287 -2.90 -6.52 -9.31
CA ALA A 287 -1.51 -6.41 -9.72
C ALA A 287 -0.66 -5.65 -8.68
N VAL A 288 -1.22 -4.62 -8.01
CA VAL A 288 -0.57 -3.96 -6.85
C VAL A 288 -0.35 -4.94 -5.71
N ASP A 289 -1.35 -5.75 -5.36
CA ASP A 289 -1.17 -6.78 -4.33
C ASP A 289 -0.08 -7.79 -4.73
N HIS A 290 0.00 -8.18 -6.01
CA HIS A 290 1.09 -9.04 -6.47
C HIS A 290 2.48 -8.38 -6.37
N VAL A 291 2.58 -7.06 -6.58
CA VAL A 291 3.82 -6.29 -6.33
C VAL A 291 4.21 -6.41 -4.85
N LEU A 292 3.31 -6.08 -3.93
CA LEU A 292 3.58 -6.10 -2.49
C LEU A 292 3.91 -7.52 -1.96
N ALA A 293 3.20 -8.53 -2.46
CA ALA A 293 3.44 -9.92 -2.10
C ALA A 293 4.81 -10.41 -2.60
N ALA A 294 5.18 -10.07 -3.84
CA ALA A 294 6.49 -10.41 -4.39
C ALA A 294 7.63 -9.81 -3.55
N LEU A 295 7.47 -8.56 -3.09
CA LEU A 295 8.44 -7.88 -2.23
C LEU A 295 8.58 -8.48 -0.83
N SER A 296 7.64 -9.31 -0.41
CA SER A 296 7.69 -10.02 0.87
C SER A 296 8.54 -11.31 0.80
N ASN A 297 9.08 -11.66 -0.38
CA ASN A 297 9.88 -12.86 -0.56
C ASN A 297 11.36 -12.65 -0.23
N GLY A 298 12.02 -13.74 0.21
CA GLY A 298 13.42 -13.75 0.63
C GLY A 298 14.38 -13.14 -0.40
N THR A 299 15.40 -12.45 0.08
CA THR A 299 16.43 -11.79 -0.74
C THR A 299 17.84 -12.32 -0.43
N SER A 300 17.92 -13.52 0.17
CA SER A 300 19.16 -14.07 0.75
C SER A 300 20.20 -14.50 -0.29
N THR A 301 19.77 -14.82 -1.51
CA THR A 301 20.66 -15.21 -2.62
C THR A 301 20.45 -14.33 -3.83
N ASP A 302 21.46 -14.20 -4.69
CA ASP A 302 21.34 -13.42 -5.94
C ASP A 302 20.23 -13.95 -6.85
N THR A 303 20.01 -15.27 -6.87
CA THR A 303 18.90 -15.89 -7.60
C THR A 303 17.55 -15.43 -7.06
N GLN A 304 17.34 -15.51 -5.74
CA GLN A 304 16.11 -15.04 -5.12
C GLN A 304 15.89 -13.53 -5.37
N ARG A 305 16.95 -12.73 -5.29
CA ARG A 305 16.89 -11.30 -5.58
C ARG A 305 16.47 -11.03 -7.02
N SER A 306 17.01 -11.77 -7.98
CA SER A 306 16.63 -11.68 -9.40
C SER A 306 15.17 -12.09 -9.63
N ASP A 307 14.74 -13.21 -9.04
CA ASP A 307 13.37 -13.71 -9.17
C ASP A 307 12.36 -12.71 -8.57
N THR A 308 12.64 -12.16 -7.38
CA THR A 308 11.80 -11.13 -6.76
C THR A 308 11.73 -9.89 -7.64
N ALA A 309 12.86 -9.39 -8.16
CA ALA A 309 12.87 -8.19 -9.01
C ALA A 309 12.06 -8.38 -10.30
N GLU A 310 12.18 -9.53 -10.96
CA GLU A 310 11.44 -9.85 -12.18
C GLU A 310 9.93 -9.98 -11.91
N MET A 311 9.55 -10.69 -10.83
CA MET A 311 8.13 -10.84 -10.48
C MET A 311 7.47 -9.52 -10.09
N THR A 312 8.19 -8.66 -9.37
CA THR A 312 7.69 -7.33 -9.06
C THR A 312 7.56 -6.48 -10.32
N ALA A 313 8.50 -6.59 -11.26
CA ALA A 313 8.43 -5.90 -12.56
C ALA A 313 7.23 -6.36 -13.39
N GLU A 314 7.00 -7.66 -13.55
CA GLU A 314 5.85 -8.22 -14.28
C GLU A 314 4.51 -7.75 -13.70
N ALA A 315 4.39 -7.77 -12.37
CA ALA A 315 3.19 -7.31 -11.68
C ALA A 315 2.97 -5.80 -11.88
N PHE A 316 4.04 -5.00 -11.83
CA PHE A 316 3.99 -3.56 -12.10
C PHE A 316 3.58 -3.25 -13.55
N ASP A 317 4.13 -3.96 -14.53
CA ASP A 317 3.78 -3.80 -15.95
C ASP A 317 2.29 -4.09 -16.21
N ARG A 318 1.76 -5.14 -15.57
CA ARG A 318 0.32 -5.45 -15.61
C ARG A 318 -0.53 -4.37 -14.98
N MET A 319 -0.10 -3.81 -13.85
CA MET A 319 -0.80 -2.70 -13.21
C MET A 319 -0.92 -1.53 -14.20
N LEU A 320 0.18 -1.09 -14.80
CA LEU A 320 0.19 0.00 -15.79
C LEU A 320 -0.71 -0.30 -16.99
N LEU A 321 -0.66 -1.54 -17.51
CA LEU A 321 -1.53 -1.97 -18.60
C LEU A 321 -3.01 -1.80 -18.27
N TYR A 322 -3.44 -2.25 -17.09
CA TYR A 322 -4.84 -2.19 -16.69
C TYR A 322 -5.30 -0.76 -16.38
N LEU A 323 -4.45 0.06 -15.77
CA LEU A 323 -4.74 1.48 -15.52
C LEU A 323 -4.91 2.25 -16.85
N CYS A 324 -3.97 2.11 -17.80
CA CYS A 324 -4.11 2.70 -19.14
C CYS A 324 -5.39 2.23 -19.83
N ALA A 325 -5.69 0.92 -19.80
CA ALA A 325 -6.86 0.38 -20.47
C ALA A 325 -8.18 0.90 -19.87
N ALA A 326 -8.23 1.17 -18.56
CA ALA A 326 -9.37 1.80 -17.90
C ALA A 326 -9.54 3.26 -18.38
N MET A 327 -8.45 4.04 -18.35
CA MET A 327 -8.43 5.44 -18.79
C MET A 327 -8.74 5.61 -20.28
N ASP A 328 -8.23 4.74 -21.15
CA ASP A 328 -8.52 4.73 -22.58
C ASP A 328 -10.00 4.47 -22.84
N ARG A 329 -10.57 3.47 -22.15
CA ARG A 329 -11.99 3.15 -22.30
C ARG A 329 -12.85 4.32 -21.81
N TYR A 330 -12.48 4.95 -20.71
CA TYR A 330 -13.23 6.08 -20.18
C TYR A 330 -13.19 7.30 -21.12
N ALA A 331 -12.03 7.65 -21.68
CA ALA A 331 -11.94 8.71 -22.70
C ALA A 331 -12.88 8.47 -23.88
N ARG A 332 -12.93 7.24 -24.40
CA ARG A 332 -13.80 6.88 -25.54
C ARG A 332 -15.28 7.04 -25.20
N ILE A 333 -15.70 6.58 -24.03
CA ILE A 333 -17.08 6.70 -23.57
C ILE A 333 -17.45 8.16 -23.37
N THR A 334 -16.55 8.99 -22.81
CA THR A 334 -16.83 10.41 -22.62
C THR A 334 -17.16 11.11 -23.94
N LYS A 335 -16.50 10.73 -25.05
CA LYS A 335 -16.87 11.24 -26.39
C LYS A 335 -18.30 10.86 -26.78
N THR A 336 -18.71 9.62 -26.53
CA THR A 336 -20.09 9.16 -26.82
C THR A 336 -21.12 9.76 -25.87
N LEU A 337 -20.74 10.19 -24.67
CA LEU A 337 -21.63 10.95 -23.80
C LEU A 337 -21.97 12.32 -24.40
N PHE A 338 -21.02 12.97 -25.07
CA PHE A 338 -21.25 14.25 -25.75
C PHE A 338 -21.95 14.10 -27.10
N ASP A 339 -21.88 12.93 -27.73
CA ASP A 339 -22.55 12.63 -28.99
C ASP A 339 -22.96 11.15 -29.03
N THR A 340 -24.22 10.88 -28.73
CA THR A 340 -24.77 9.52 -28.63
C THR A 340 -24.88 8.80 -29.97
N SER A 341 -24.60 9.47 -31.09
CA SER A 341 -24.53 8.82 -32.42
C SER A 341 -23.21 8.08 -32.64
N LEU A 342 -22.20 8.33 -31.81
CA LEU A 342 -20.87 7.74 -31.94
C LEU A 342 -20.81 6.33 -31.36
N ASP A 343 -20.10 5.45 -32.07
CA ASP A 343 -19.75 4.11 -31.61
C ASP A 343 -18.49 4.18 -30.73
N PRO A 344 -18.54 3.79 -29.44
CA PRO A 344 -17.41 3.88 -28.50
C PRO A 344 -16.22 3.03 -28.93
N ASP A 345 -16.44 1.92 -29.63
CA ASP A 345 -15.36 1.01 -30.04
C ASP A 345 -14.55 1.57 -31.23
N LYS A 346 -15.14 2.50 -31.99
CA LYS A 346 -14.48 3.21 -33.08
C LYS A 346 -13.79 4.51 -32.64
N GLN A 347 -14.05 4.97 -31.42
CA GLN A 347 -13.40 6.17 -30.90
C GLN A 347 -11.96 5.87 -30.47
N ARG A 348 -11.09 6.87 -30.66
CA ARG A 348 -9.73 6.90 -30.11
C ARG A 348 -9.67 8.01 -29.06
N GLY A 349 -8.92 7.79 -27.99
CA GLY A 349 -8.73 8.75 -26.91
C GLY A 349 -8.11 8.08 -25.69
N THR A 350 -7.44 8.86 -24.86
CA THR A 350 -6.84 8.39 -23.61
C THR A 350 -6.85 9.51 -22.57
N LEU A 351 -7.31 9.20 -21.35
CA LEU A 351 -7.24 10.16 -20.23
C LEU A 351 -5.82 10.33 -19.68
N THR A 352 -4.83 9.62 -20.24
CA THR A 352 -3.39 9.87 -19.98
C THR A 352 -2.86 11.08 -20.77
N SER A 353 -3.65 11.63 -21.70
CA SER A 353 -3.28 12.80 -22.52
C SER A 353 -3.86 14.09 -21.95
N THR A 354 -3.00 15.09 -21.77
CA THR A 354 -3.40 16.45 -21.38
C THR A 354 -4.34 17.09 -22.41
N ASP A 355 -4.10 16.86 -23.70
CA ASP A 355 -4.92 17.45 -24.77
C ASP A 355 -6.33 16.84 -24.79
N GLU A 356 -6.43 15.54 -24.51
CA GLU A 356 -7.72 14.86 -24.41
C GLU A 356 -8.51 15.36 -23.18
N LEU A 357 -7.85 15.49 -22.03
CA LEU A 357 -8.48 16.05 -20.82
C LEU A 357 -8.99 17.47 -21.06
N LYS A 358 -8.15 18.36 -21.63
CA LYS A 358 -8.54 19.73 -21.97
C LYS A 358 -9.71 19.76 -22.96
N SER A 359 -9.67 18.93 -23.99
CA SER A 359 -10.77 18.79 -24.95
C SER A 359 -12.09 18.35 -24.31
N VAL A 360 -12.06 17.65 -23.17
CA VAL A 360 -13.26 17.31 -22.40
C VAL A 360 -13.69 18.50 -21.53
N ILE A 361 -12.75 19.13 -20.82
CA ILE A 361 -13.01 20.28 -19.94
C ILE A 361 -13.66 21.43 -20.72
N ASP A 362 -13.14 21.77 -21.90
CA ASP A 362 -13.63 22.86 -22.76
C ASP A 362 -15.08 22.69 -23.23
N ARG A 363 -15.67 21.51 -23.04
CA ARG A 363 -17.08 21.22 -23.35
C ARG A 363 -18.03 21.49 -22.17
N PHE A 364 -17.52 21.96 -21.03
CA PHE A 364 -18.31 22.35 -19.86
C PHE A 364 -18.18 23.86 -19.58
N GLU A 365 -19.16 24.42 -18.88
CA GLU A 365 -19.08 25.81 -18.39
C GLU A 365 -17.84 25.99 -17.48
N PRO A 366 -17.18 27.16 -17.49
CA PRO A 366 -15.97 27.40 -16.72
C PRO A 366 -16.14 27.06 -15.23
N THR A 367 -15.23 26.27 -14.69
CA THR A 367 -15.22 25.78 -13.31
C THR A 367 -13.77 25.52 -12.87
N ASP A 368 -13.55 25.30 -11.58
CA ASP A 368 -12.22 24.96 -11.07
C ASP A 368 -11.85 23.51 -11.41
N THR A 369 -10.80 23.33 -12.21
CA THR A 369 -10.26 22.02 -12.63
C THR A 369 -8.89 21.72 -12.05
N THR A 370 -8.39 22.54 -11.10
CA THR A 370 -7.02 22.46 -10.58
C THR A 370 -6.69 21.07 -10.02
N LEU A 371 -7.60 20.48 -9.23
CA LEU A 371 -7.42 19.14 -8.67
C LEU A 371 -7.40 18.07 -9.77
N LEU A 372 -8.33 18.15 -10.73
CA LEU A 372 -8.45 17.19 -11.83
C LEU A 372 -7.20 17.19 -12.71
N GLU A 373 -6.66 18.37 -13.02
CA GLU A 373 -5.44 18.53 -13.80
C GLU A 373 -4.19 18.05 -13.03
N SER A 374 -4.12 18.34 -11.73
CA SER A 374 -3.07 17.84 -10.84
C SER A 374 -3.03 16.31 -10.82
N LEU A 375 -4.18 15.65 -10.64
CA LEU A 375 -4.32 14.19 -10.70
C LEU A 375 -3.99 13.63 -12.09
N GLY A 376 -4.35 14.35 -13.15
CA GLY A 376 -4.01 14.02 -14.54
C GLY A 376 -2.50 13.96 -14.82
N ALA A 377 -1.66 14.60 -13.99
CA ALA A 377 -0.21 14.51 -14.13
C ALA A 377 0.31 13.08 -13.86
N TYR A 378 -0.23 12.38 -12.87
CA TYR A 378 0.11 10.96 -12.63
C TYR A 378 -0.42 10.04 -13.73
N ALA A 379 -1.63 10.31 -14.25
CA ALA A 379 -2.18 9.59 -15.40
C ALA A 379 -1.26 9.68 -16.63
N ARG A 380 -0.64 10.85 -16.84
CA ARG A 380 0.35 11.07 -17.89
C ARG A 380 1.62 10.24 -17.67
N VAL A 381 2.15 10.22 -16.44
CA VAL A 381 3.30 9.37 -16.07
C VAL A 381 2.99 7.90 -16.36
N ILE A 382 1.80 7.41 -15.98
CA ILE A 382 1.36 6.03 -16.27
C ILE A 382 1.38 5.75 -17.78
N GLY A 383 0.79 6.64 -18.59
CA GLY A 383 0.79 6.50 -20.05
C GLY A 383 2.20 6.46 -20.65
N GLN A 384 3.10 7.28 -20.12
CA GLN A 384 4.50 7.36 -20.55
C GLN A 384 5.29 6.10 -20.19
N LEU A 385 5.21 5.65 -18.93
CA LEU A 385 5.84 4.40 -18.48
C LEU A 385 5.34 3.19 -19.28
N ARG A 386 4.02 3.10 -19.49
CA ARG A 386 3.41 2.05 -20.31
C ARG A 386 3.93 2.07 -21.74
N ASN A 387 4.07 3.26 -22.35
CA ASN A 387 4.60 3.40 -23.70
C ASN A 387 6.09 3.00 -23.79
N ARG A 388 6.86 3.26 -22.74
CA ARG A 388 8.26 2.84 -22.65
C ARG A 388 8.41 1.32 -22.66
N ILE A 389 7.57 0.59 -21.92
CA ILE A 389 7.58 -0.87 -21.86
C ILE A 389 7.40 -1.53 -23.24
N HIS A 390 6.68 -0.90 -24.18
CA HIS A 390 6.58 -1.40 -25.57
C HIS A 390 7.92 -1.39 -26.32
N ALA A 391 8.85 -0.52 -25.91
CA ALA A 391 10.16 -0.40 -26.53
C ALA A 391 11.23 -1.17 -25.76
N ILE A 392 11.31 -0.97 -24.45
CA ILE A 392 12.34 -1.53 -23.57
C ILE A 392 11.71 -1.81 -22.20
N PRO A 393 11.95 -3.00 -21.59
CA PRO A 393 11.53 -3.29 -20.23
C PRO A 393 12.04 -2.23 -19.23
N LEU A 394 11.23 -1.87 -18.24
CA LEU A 394 11.68 -0.99 -17.16
C LEU A 394 12.75 -1.70 -16.33
N GLY A 395 13.85 -1.00 -16.05
CA GLY A 395 14.97 -1.57 -15.30
C GLY A 395 14.62 -1.73 -13.82
N THR A 396 14.24 -2.94 -13.39
CA THR A 396 13.90 -3.23 -11.99
C THR A 396 15.04 -3.97 -11.30
N ARG A 397 15.59 -3.40 -10.22
CA ARG A 397 16.75 -3.98 -9.51
C ARG A 397 16.68 -3.68 -8.02
N HIS A 398 17.41 -4.46 -7.23
CA HIS A 398 17.62 -4.13 -5.82
C HIS A 398 18.59 -2.95 -5.70
N GLN A 399 18.18 -1.91 -4.98
CA GLN A 399 18.98 -0.75 -4.65
C GLN A 399 19.06 -0.59 -3.13
N LEU A 400 20.11 0.08 -2.64
CA LEU A 400 20.16 0.49 -1.24
C LEU A 400 18.97 1.42 -0.96
N SER A 401 18.16 1.08 0.05
CA SER A 401 17.04 1.91 0.49
C SER A 401 17.53 3.21 1.14
N ARG A 402 18.74 3.16 1.71
CA ARG A 402 19.44 4.24 2.39
C ARG A 402 20.92 4.20 2.04
N SER A 403 21.55 5.36 1.88
CA SER A 403 22.97 5.48 1.52
C SER A 403 23.93 4.72 2.45
N TYR A 404 23.61 4.61 3.74
CA TYR A 404 24.44 3.91 4.71
C TYR A 404 24.21 2.38 4.77
N GLY A 405 23.27 1.85 3.98
CA GLY A 405 23.17 0.41 3.71
C GLY A 405 22.48 -0.47 4.76
N SER A 406 21.46 0.03 5.48
CA SER A 406 20.68 -0.82 6.41
C SER A 406 19.89 -1.91 5.72
N SER A 407 19.35 -1.65 4.53
CA SER A 407 18.49 -2.57 3.79
C SER A 407 18.55 -2.29 2.29
N THR A 408 17.97 -3.20 1.49
CA THR A 408 17.76 -3.01 0.06
C THR A 408 16.29 -3.10 -0.26
N THR A 409 15.82 -2.28 -1.21
CA THR A 409 14.48 -2.34 -1.78
C THR A 409 14.57 -2.62 -3.27
N VAL A 410 13.48 -3.13 -3.86
CA VAL A 410 13.37 -3.22 -5.31
C VAL A 410 12.96 -1.84 -5.84
N ALA A 411 13.74 -1.32 -6.78
CA ALA A 411 13.55 0.00 -7.35
C ALA A 411 13.46 -0.05 -8.87
N LEU A 412 12.68 0.87 -9.41
CA LEU A 412 12.60 1.19 -10.83
C LEU A 412 13.73 2.16 -11.18
N THR A 413 14.56 1.82 -12.16
CA THR A 413 15.59 2.71 -12.69
C THR A 413 14.92 3.76 -13.56
N LEU A 414 15.11 5.03 -13.22
CA LEU A 414 14.54 6.17 -13.92
C LEU A 414 15.52 6.84 -14.89
N ASP A 415 16.81 6.47 -14.83
CA ASP A 415 17.84 6.97 -15.74
C ASP A 415 17.44 6.78 -17.21
N GLY A 416 17.44 7.90 -17.96
CA GLY A 416 17.07 7.89 -19.37
C GLY A 416 15.57 7.74 -19.64
N LEU A 417 14.71 8.04 -18.65
CA LEU A 417 13.27 8.27 -18.82
C LEU A 417 13.00 9.79 -18.83
N PRO A 418 12.95 10.46 -20.00
CA PRO A 418 12.72 11.91 -20.10
C PRO A 418 11.45 12.39 -19.38
N GLU A 419 10.49 11.50 -19.20
CA GLU A 419 9.19 11.78 -18.60
C GLU A 419 9.23 11.95 -17.08
N LEU A 420 10.22 11.34 -16.43
CA LEU A 420 10.51 11.47 -15.01
C LEU A 420 11.82 12.24 -14.77
N ASP A 421 12.43 12.79 -15.82
CA ASP A 421 13.60 13.66 -15.68
C ASP A 421 13.22 14.92 -14.87
N PRO A 422 13.89 15.19 -13.73
CA PRO A 422 13.64 16.35 -12.88
C PRO A 422 13.69 17.70 -13.61
N ALA A 423 14.37 17.77 -14.77
CA ALA A 423 14.46 18.98 -15.59
C ALA A 423 13.25 19.20 -16.50
N THR A 424 12.51 18.14 -16.87
CA THR A 424 11.46 18.20 -17.90
C THR A 424 10.13 17.58 -17.51
N THR A 425 10.05 16.91 -16.35
CA THR A 425 8.84 16.26 -15.87
C THR A 425 7.71 17.27 -15.62
N PRO A 426 6.44 16.90 -15.92
CA PRO A 426 5.29 17.76 -15.62
C PRO A 426 4.90 17.79 -14.13
N LEU A 427 5.56 17.00 -13.29
CA LEU A 427 5.25 16.87 -11.86
C LEU A 427 5.77 18.07 -11.06
N SER A 428 5.04 18.43 -10.01
CA SER A 428 5.56 19.29 -8.94
C SER A 428 6.56 18.52 -8.05
N GLN A 429 7.30 19.23 -7.19
CA GLN A 429 8.21 18.60 -6.22
C GLN A 429 7.46 17.62 -5.31
N ASP A 430 6.31 18.03 -4.75
CA ASP A 430 5.50 17.16 -3.88
C ASP A 430 5.03 15.92 -4.62
N GLN A 431 4.61 16.06 -5.88
CA GLN A 431 4.18 14.91 -6.69
C GLN A 431 5.33 13.96 -7.01
N LEU A 432 6.51 14.50 -7.29
CA LEU A 432 7.69 13.70 -7.57
C LEU A 432 8.18 12.97 -6.31
N ASP A 433 8.20 13.66 -5.17
CA ASP A 433 8.59 13.09 -3.87
C ASP A 433 7.67 11.94 -3.47
N ARG A 434 6.35 12.05 -3.72
CA ARG A 434 5.37 10.97 -3.47
C ARG A 434 5.63 9.70 -4.27
N LEU A 435 6.29 9.79 -5.44
CA LEU A 435 6.72 8.61 -6.19
C LEU A 435 7.90 7.89 -5.53
N GLY A 436 8.45 8.40 -4.43
CA GLY A 436 9.53 7.78 -3.69
C GLY A 436 10.83 7.73 -4.48
N VAL A 437 11.18 8.84 -5.14
CA VAL A 437 12.40 8.96 -5.95
C VAL A 437 13.63 9.32 -5.12
N TRP A 438 14.79 8.82 -5.51
CA TRP A 438 16.10 9.20 -4.94
C TRP A 438 17.26 8.83 -5.87
N ASN A 439 18.45 9.37 -5.60
CA ASN A 439 19.69 8.93 -6.22
C ASN A 439 20.30 7.81 -5.38
N ALA A 440 20.01 6.55 -5.73
CA ALA A 440 20.53 5.40 -5.01
C ALA A 440 22.06 5.35 -5.08
N GLN A 441 22.68 5.18 -3.91
CA GLN A 441 24.07 4.78 -3.84
C GLN A 441 24.22 3.32 -4.25
N PRO A 442 25.25 3.00 -5.04
CA PRO A 442 25.51 1.63 -5.43
C PRO A 442 25.97 0.80 -4.23
N SER A 443 25.64 -0.48 -4.23
CA SER A 443 26.24 -1.43 -3.26
C SER A 443 27.74 -1.65 -3.50
N ASN A 444 28.23 -1.33 -4.71
CA ASN A 444 29.64 -1.32 -5.07
C ASN A 444 30.14 0.14 -5.21
N PRO A 445 31.11 0.59 -4.41
CA PRO A 445 31.56 2.00 -4.40
C PRO A 445 32.19 2.47 -5.72
N PHE A 446 32.49 1.56 -6.65
CA PHE A 446 33.05 1.88 -7.98
C PHE A 446 31.99 2.04 -9.07
N GLN A 447 30.70 1.84 -8.77
CA GLN A 447 29.60 2.06 -9.71
C GLN A 447 29.06 3.50 -9.59
N PRO A 448 28.41 4.04 -10.64
CA PRO A 448 27.74 5.32 -10.52
C PRO A 448 26.48 5.20 -9.65
N ARG A 449 26.03 6.34 -9.11
CA ARG A 449 24.68 6.46 -8.55
C ARG A 449 23.64 6.23 -9.64
N ALA A 450 22.46 5.75 -9.25
CA ALA A 450 21.34 5.55 -10.16
C ALA A 450 20.15 6.38 -9.71
N TYR A 451 19.52 7.11 -10.62
CA TYR A 451 18.25 7.77 -10.33
C TYR A 451 17.14 6.72 -10.37
N CYS A 452 16.44 6.52 -9.25
CA CYS A 452 15.47 5.44 -9.11
C CYS A 452 14.26 5.82 -8.26
N ALA A 453 13.24 4.96 -8.29
CA ALA A 453 12.02 5.08 -7.49
C ALA A 453 11.61 3.76 -6.86
N ASP A 454 11.05 3.80 -5.65
CA ASP A 454 10.74 2.62 -4.86
C ASP A 454 9.48 1.98 -5.44
N ILE A 455 9.58 0.73 -5.91
CA ILE A 455 8.52 0.17 -6.76
C ILE A 455 7.20 -0.01 -6.01
N ALA A 456 7.25 -0.29 -4.69
CA ALA A 456 6.04 -0.34 -3.86
C ALA A 456 5.38 1.04 -3.82
N THR A 457 6.18 2.07 -3.52
CA THR A 457 5.73 3.46 -3.41
C THR A 457 5.16 3.97 -4.72
N VAL A 458 5.84 3.72 -5.85
CA VAL A 458 5.33 4.10 -7.18
C VAL A 458 4.03 3.34 -7.50
N ALA A 459 3.97 2.04 -7.25
CA ALA A 459 2.80 1.23 -7.56
C ALA A 459 1.57 1.69 -6.78
N THR A 460 1.69 1.86 -5.46
CA THR A 460 0.57 2.27 -4.60
C THR A 460 0.14 3.70 -4.89
N THR A 461 1.10 4.62 -5.11
CA THR A 461 0.82 6.01 -5.47
C THR A 461 0.08 6.08 -6.80
N LEU A 462 0.64 5.53 -7.89
CA LEU A 462 0.02 5.61 -9.21
C LEU A 462 -1.38 4.97 -9.23
N PHE A 463 -1.58 3.86 -8.51
CA PHE A 463 -2.90 3.25 -8.38
C PHE A 463 -3.89 4.16 -7.64
N ARG A 464 -3.53 4.66 -6.45
CA ARG A 464 -4.39 5.56 -5.65
C ARG A 464 -4.75 6.82 -6.42
N GLU A 465 -3.76 7.49 -7.00
CA GLU A 465 -3.95 8.74 -7.73
C GLU A 465 -4.81 8.51 -8.99
N THR A 466 -4.74 7.31 -9.61
CA THR A 466 -5.67 6.97 -10.71
C THR A 466 -7.10 6.80 -10.22
N LEU A 467 -7.34 6.17 -9.06
CA LEU A 467 -8.69 6.07 -8.50
C LEU A 467 -9.26 7.46 -8.20
N GLN A 468 -8.47 8.32 -7.55
CA GLN A 468 -8.87 9.71 -7.28
C GLN A 468 -9.11 10.49 -8.58
N TYR A 469 -8.25 10.31 -9.59
CA TYR A 469 -8.42 10.96 -10.90
C TYR A 469 -9.73 10.55 -11.56
N LEU A 470 -10.04 9.26 -11.61
CA LEU A 470 -11.27 8.78 -12.24
C LEU A 470 -12.51 9.17 -11.44
N GLU A 471 -12.43 9.19 -10.11
CA GLU A 471 -13.50 9.68 -9.25
C GLU A 471 -13.79 11.17 -9.50
N GLU A 472 -12.76 12.02 -9.48
CA GLU A 472 -12.91 13.45 -9.73
C GLU A 472 -13.33 13.74 -11.18
N PHE A 473 -12.86 12.92 -12.14
CA PHE A 473 -13.32 13.01 -13.53
C PHE A 473 -14.80 12.62 -13.67
N SER A 474 -15.26 11.55 -13.02
CA SER A 474 -16.66 11.16 -12.97
C SER A 474 -17.53 12.23 -12.31
N ARG A 475 -17.06 12.78 -11.19
CA ARG A 475 -17.69 13.90 -10.50
C ARG A 475 -17.81 15.12 -11.39
N PHE A 476 -16.73 15.49 -12.08
CA PHE A 476 -16.70 16.60 -13.01
C PHE A 476 -17.74 16.43 -14.12
N ILE A 477 -17.85 15.24 -14.72
CA ILE A 477 -18.81 14.93 -15.79
C ILE A 477 -20.26 15.14 -15.35
N ILE A 478 -20.63 14.68 -14.15
CA ILE A 478 -22.03 14.69 -13.73
C ILE A 478 -22.45 16.00 -13.05
N ARG A 479 -21.50 16.75 -12.47
CA ARG A 479 -21.79 17.99 -11.71
C ARG A 479 -21.62 19.28 -12.49
N ASN A 480 -20.94 19.27 -13.64
CA ASN A 480 -20.75 20.48 -14.44
C ASN A 480 -21.69 20.50 -15.64
N LYS A 481 -22.15 21.70 -15.97
CA LYS A 481 -23.10 21.90 -17.07
C LYS A 481 -22.36 21.95 -18.41
N PRO A 482 -22.74 21.14 -19.42
CA PRO A 482 -22.16 21.23 -20.75
C PRO A 482 -22.43 22.60 -21.39
N VAL A 483 -21.46 23.14 -22.13
CA VAL A 483 -21.64 24.41 -22.85
C VAL A 483 -22.74 24.34 -23.90
N ALA A 484 -23.38 25.48 -24.17
CA ALA A 484 -24.45 25.60 -25.16
C ALA A 484 -23.99 25.32 -26.60
N THR A 485 -22.69 25.49 -26.90
CA THR A 485 -22.11 25.24 -28.23
C THR A 485 -22.02 23.76 -28.59
N VAL A 486 -22.13 22.84 -27.63
CA VAL A 486 -22.29 21.42 -27.94
C VAL A 486 -23.76 21.18 -28.33
N THR A 487 -24.01 21.06 -29.64
CA THR A 487 -25.36 20.95 -30.23
C THR A 487 -25.76 19.52 -30.60
N THR A 488 -24.86 18.55 -30.43
CA THR A 488 -25.12 17.12 -30.64
C THR A 488 -26.11 16.56 -29.62
N GLN A 489 -26.68 15.39 -29.91
CA GLN A 489 -27.51 14.67 -28.94
C GLN A 489 -26.63 14.15 -27.80
N LYS A 490 -26.78 14.74 -26.61
CA LYS A 490 -26.00 14.42 -25.41
C LYS A 490 -26.67 13.29 -24.62
N HIS A 491 -25.88 12.48 -23.96
CA HIS A 491 -26.40 11.51 -23.00
C HIS A 491 -26.92 12.23 -21.75
N PRO A 492 -28.08 11.82 -21.18
CA PRO A 492 -28.70 12.50 -20.03
C PRO A 492 -27.85 12.55 -18.75
N VAL A 493 -26.80 11.73 -18.67
CA VAL A 493 -25.88 11.70 -17.52
C VAL A 493 -24.96 12.93 -17.45
N LEU A 494 -24.73 13.62 -18.58
CA LEU A 494 -23.87 14.79 -18.62
C LEU A 494 -24.52 15.95 -17.86
N GLY A 495 -23.85 16.45 -16.83
CA GLY A 495 -24.37 17.53 -15.99
C GLY A 495 -25.71 17.22 -15.34
N CYS A 496 -26.08 15.94 -15.18
CA CYS A 496 -27.38 15.53 -14.62
C CYS A 496 -27.58 16.03 -13.19
N TRP A 497 -26.47 16.33 -12.50
CA TRP A 497 -26.45 16.82 -11.14
C TRP A 497 -25.97 18.28 -11.04
N ALA A 498 -25.91 18.99 -12.17
CA ALA A 498 -25.49 20.39 -12.19
C ALA A 498 -26.50 21.28 -11.42
N GLY A 499 -25.99 22.04 -10.45
CA GLY A 499 -26.79 23.00 -9.67
C GLY A 499 -27.56 22.42 -8.48
N ASP A 500 -27.47 21.11 -8.21
CA ASP A 500 -28.00 20.54 -6.97
C ASP A 500 -26.97 20.65 -5.84
N PRO A 501 -27.31 21.29 -4.71
CA PRO A 501 -26.39 21.45 -3.59
C PRO A 501 -26.21 20.16 -2.78
N ARG A 502 -27.01 19.11 -3.00
CA ARG A 502 -26.95 17.89 -2.20
C ARG A 502 -25.63 17.15 -2.42
N PRO A 503 -24.97 16.68 -1.34
CA PRO A 503 -23.87 15.76 -1.49
C PRO A 503 -24.37 14.41 -2.03
N MET A 504 -23.49 13.66 -2.69
CA MET A 504 -23.75 12.25 -2.96
C MET A 504 -23.98 11.51 -1.63
N PRO A 505 -24.84 10.49 -1.56
CA PRO A 505 -24.98 9.67 -0.36
C PRO A 505 -23.62 9.19 0.14
N GLY A 506 -23.43 9.25 1.46
CA GLY A 506 -22.22 8.72 2.09
C GLY A 506 -22.12 7.20 1.92
N PRO A 507 -20.93 6.62 2.13
CA PRO A 507 -20.73 5.19 1.99
C PRO A 507 -21.59 4.40 2.99
N VAL A 508 -22.13 3.27 2.55
CA VAL A 508 -22.84 2.35 3.45
C VAL A 508 -21.83 1.49 4.25
N PRO A 509 -22.24 0.86 5.37
CA PRO A 509 -21.30 0.12 6.24
C PRO A 509 -20.42 -0.91 5.52
N ASN A 510 -20.99 -1.65 4.56
CA ASN A 510 -20.23 -2.64 3.79
C ASN A 510 -19.17 -1.99 2.89
N GLU A 511 -19.44 -0.81 2.34
CA GLU A 511 -18.47 -0.07 1.52
C GLU A 511 -17.30 0.45 2.38
N LEU A 512 -17.59 0.90 3.60
CA LEU A 512 -16.54 1.25 4.58
C LEU A 512 -15.68 0.04 4.90
N LEU A 513 -16.29 -1.12 5.15
CA LEU A 513 -15.58 -2.36 5.41
C LEU A 513 -14.65 -2.77 4.25
N TYR A 514 -15.13 -2.65 3.00
CA TYR A 514 -14.29 -2.88 1.83
C TYR A 514 -13.12 -1.90 1.77
N ARG A 515 -13.37 -0.60 1.99
CA ARG A 515 -12.32 0.43 1.97
C ARG A 515 -11.24 0.17 3.04
N GLU A 516 -11.65 -0.18 4.26
CA GLU A 516 -10.74 -0.51 5.37
C GLU A 516 -9.86 -1.72 5.05
N MET A 517 -10.47 -2.81 4.58
CA MET A 517 -9.74 -4.06 4.26
C MET A 517 -8.81 -3.91 3.06
N LEU A 518 -9.12 -3.00 2.13
CA LEU A 518 -8.31 -2.76 0.94
C LEU A 518 -7.21 -1.73 1.20
N GLY A 519 -7.46 -0.72 2.03
CA GLY A 519 -6.47 0.28 2.45
C GLY A 519 -5.97 1.22 1.36
N TRP A 520 -6.65 1.26 0.20
CA TRP A 520 -6.19 2.05 -0.96
C TRP A 520 -6.22 3.56 -0.71
N ALA A 521 -7.13 4.03 0.15
CA ALA A 521 -7.18 5.44 0.56
C ALA A 521 -5.90 5.86 1.28
N ASP A 522 -5.29 4.93 2.01
CA ASP A 522 -4.13 5.20 2.85
C ASP A 522 -2.80 5.01 2.09
N PHE A 523 -2.82 4.71 0.78
CA PHE A 523 -1.63 4.33 -0.01
C PHE A 523 -0.52 5.39 -0.12
N GLY A 524 -0.65 6.54 0.54
CA GLY A 524 0.43 7.51 0.71
C GLY A 524 -0.05 8.76 1.39
#